data_AF-A0A7X3UR55-F1
#
_entry.id   AF-A0A7X3UR55-F1
#
_cell.length_a   1.000
_cell.length_b   1.000
_cell.length_c   1.000
_cell.angle_alpha   90.00
_cell.angle_beta   90.00
_cell.angle_gamma   90.00
#
_symmetry.space_group_name_H-M   'P 1'
#
loop_
_entity.id
_entity.type
_entity.pdbx_description
1 polymer ?
#
loop_
_entity_poly.entity_id
_entity_poly.type
_entity_poly.pdbx_seq_one_letter_code
_entity_poly.pdbx_strand_id
1 'polypeptide(L)'
;MGQLQSDYERIAALDTELLFINPEDLDQTRDFVAKSKVTREALSFRVLADPDRAIPTKFKIQKETDKGTEVIPTAFIIDKEGVLRFKYVGSDPFDRPSTDSLVEILGMIEG
;
A
#
# COMPACT_ATOMS: atom_id res chain seq x y z
N MET A 1 -6.31 -4.29 4.53
CA MET A 1 -5.18 -5.06 5.08
C MET A 1 -5.45 -6.55 5.10
N GLY A 2 -6.61 -7.04 5.57
CA GLY A 2 -6.90 -8.49 5.62
C GLY A 2 -6.63 -9.25 4.31
N GLN A 3 -7.16 -8.79 3.17
CA GLN A 3 -6.93 -9.44 1.88
C GLN A 3 -5.45 -9.42 1.45
N LEU A 4 -4.79 -8.25 1.56
CA LEU A 4 -3.35 -8.12 1.28
C LEU A 4 -2.49 -9.05 2.14
N GLN A 5 -2.87 -9.27 3.39
CA GLN A 5 -2.20 -10.20 4.29
C GLN A 5 -2.44 -11.65 3.88
N SER A 6 -3.66 -12.02 3.47
CA SER A 6 -3.98 -13.36 2.96
C SER A 6 -3.25 -13.70 1.66
N ASP A 7 -3.05 -12.70 0.79
CA ASP A 7 -2.38 -12.87 -0.50
C ASP A 7 -0.87 -12.62 -0.43
N TYR A 8 -0.33 -12.28 0.73
CA TYR A 8 1.09 -11.94 0.87
C TYR A 8 2.01 -13.07 0.36
N GLU A 9 1.69 -14.33 0.64
CA GLU A 9 2.49 -15.47 0.18
C GLU A 9 2.56 -15.55 -1.35
N ARG A 10 1.48 -15.16 -2.05
CA ARG A 10 1.45 -15.11 -3.53
C ARG A 10 2.34 -14.02 -4.07
N ILE A 11 2.36 -12.85 -3.40
CA ILE A 11 3.24 -11.73 -3.76
C ILE A 11 4.71 -12.12 -3.49
N ALA A 12 5.01 -12.70 -2.33
CA ALA A 12 6.36 -13.11 -1.95
C ALA A 12 6.92 -14.22 -2.87
N ALA A 13 6.06 -15.13 -3.36
CA ALA A 13 6.44 -16.16 -4.32
C ALA A 13 6.91 -15.61 -5.68
N LEU A 14 6.58 -14.34 -5.99
CA LEU A 14 7.03 -13.62 -7.18
C LEU A 14 8.30 -12.78 -6.90
N ASP A 15 9.09 -13.14 -5.88
CA ASP A 15 10.32 -12.43 -5.47
C ASP A 15 10.10 -10.91 -5.27
N THR A 16 8.93 -10.56 -4.71
CA THR A 16 8.48 -9.17 -4.52
C THR A 16 8.29 -8.86 -3.04
N GLU A 17 8.84 -7.73 -2.57
CA GLU A 17 8.58 -7.20 -1.22
C GLU A 17 7.36 -6.27 -1.23
N LEU A 18 6.40 -6.51 -0.33
CA LEU A 18 5.28 -5.61 -0.11
C LEU A 18 5.63 -4.56 0.97
N LEU A 19 5.44 -3.29 0.64
CA LEU A 19 5.53 -2.18 1.59
C LEU A 19 4.19 -1.46 1.66
N PHE A 20 3.63 -1.31 2.86
CA PHE A 20 2.43 -0.51 3.09
C PHE A 20 2.81 0.82 3.74
N ILE A 21 2.40 1.93 3.13
CA ILE A 21 2.69 3.27 3.64
C ILE A 21 1.42 3.86 4.26
N ASN A 22 1.51 4.25 5.53
CA ASN A 22 0.45 4.93 6.25
C ASN A 22 0.82 6.41 6.45
N PRO A 23 -0.01 7.37 6.01
CA PRO A 23 0.30 8.81 6.07
C PRO A 23 0.14 9.43 7.47
N GLU A 24 0.13 8.60 8.50
CA GLU A 24 -0.05 8.99 9.90
C GLU A 24 1.26 8.78 10.66
N ASP A 25 1.34 9.28 11.89
CA ASP A 25 2.51 9.06 12.74
C ASP A 25 2.69 7.59 13.17
N LEU A 26 3.79 7.31 13.88
CA LEU A 26 4.12 5.95 14.30
C LEU A 26 3.09 5.36 15.27
N ASP A 27 2.56 6.15 16.20
CA ASP A 27 1.60 5.67 17.21
C ASP A 27 0.24 5.39 16.56
N GLN A 28 -0.24 6.30 15.73
CA GLN A 28 -1.45 6.11 14.93
C GLN A 28 -1.31 4.93 13.97
N THR A 29 -0.14 4.73 13.37
CA THR A 29 0.15 3.59 12.51
C THR A 29 0.13 2.27 13.28
N ARG A 30 0.69 2.23 14.48
CA ARG A 30 0.62 1.05 15.36
C ARG A 30 -0.83 0.74 15.76
N ASP A 31 -1.60 1.77 16.09
CA ASP A 31 -3.03 1.63 16.40
C ASP A 31 -3.82 1.11 15.20
N PHE A 32 -3.53 1.61 14.00
CA PHE A 32 -4.14 1.15 12.76
C PHE A 32 -3.86 -0.34 12.52
N VAL A 33 -2.60 -0.78 12.68
CA VAL A 33 -2.23 -2.19 12.56
C VAL A 33 -2.94 -3.02 13.63
N ALA A 34 -2.97 -2.58 14.90
CA ALA A 34 -3.65 -3.31 15.97
C ALA A 34 -5.16 -3.49 15.70
N LYS A 35 -5.82 -2.48 15.11
CA LYS A 35 -7.25 -2.53 14.73
C LYS A 35 -7.53 -3.43 13.52
N SER A 36 -6.51 -3.77 12.74
CA SER A 36 -6.66 -4.55 11.51
C SER A 36 -6.95 -6.04 11.70
N LYS A 37 -6.95 -6.51 12.96
CA LYS A 37 -7.06 -7.93 13.35
C LYS A 37 -5.88 -8.81 12.90
N VAL A 38 -4.80 -8.22 12.39
CA VAL A 38 -3.52 -8.88 12.14
C VAL A 38 -2.62 -8.58 13.33
N THR A 39 -2.10 -9.62 14.01
CA THR A 39 -1.11 -9.40 15.07
C THR A 39 0.20 -8.91 14.48
N ARG A 40 1.01 -8.18 15.25
CA ARG A 40 2.30 -7.68 14.75
C ARG A 40 3.22 -8.81 14.32
N GLU A 41 3.15 -9.94 15.01
CA GLU A 41 3.90 -11.16 14.72
C GLU A 41 3.38 -11.89 13.47
N ALA A 42 2.12 -11.71 13.12
CA ALA A 42 1.50 -12.28 11.92
C ALA A 42 1.54 -11.35 10.71
N LEU A 43 2.01 -10.11 10.87
CA LEU A 43 2.13 -9.17 9.77
C LEU A 43 3.33 -9.58 8.89
N SER A 44 3.04 -10.03 7.68
CA SER A 44 4.06 -10.62 6.83
C SER A 44 4.83 -9.59 6.00
N PHE A 45 4.41 -8.33 6.02
CA PHE A 45 4.99 -7.23 5.26
C PHE A 45 5.28 -6.01 6.13
N ARG A 46 6.15 -5.11 5.65
CA ARG A 46 6.51 -3.90 6.42
C ARG A 46 5.46 -2.82 6.25
N VAL A 47 5.17 -2.13 7.35
CA VAL A 47 4.34 -0.92 7.39
C VAL A 47 5.24 0.26 7.76
N LEU A 48 5.22 1.30 6.92
CA LEU A 48 5.99 2.52 7.09
C LEU A 48 5.04 3.67 7.46
N ALA A 49 5.39 4.43 8.48
CA ALA A 49 4.72 5.68 8.82
C ALA A 49 5.29 6.83 7.99
N ASP A 50 4.44 7.74 7.53
CA ASP A 50 4.79 8.96 6.79
C ASP A 50 4.14 10.18 7.48
N PRO A 51 4.64 10.57 8.67
CA PRO A 51 4.01 11.63 9.49
C PRO A 51 3.99 12.99 8.80
N ASP A 52 4.97 13.27 7.95
CA ASP A 52 5.05 14.53 7.20
C ASP A 52 4.18 14.51 5.94
N ARG A 53 3.51 13.38 5.65
CA ARG A 53 2.70 13.14 4.44
C ARG A 53 3.48 13.50 3.17
N ALA A 54 4.77 13.18 3.18
CA ALA A 54 5.69 13.51 2.11
C ALA A 54 5.32 12.75 0.83
N ILE A 55 4.87 11.50 0.97
CA ILE A 55 4.48 10.67 -0.18
C ILE A 55 3.16 11.17 -0.78
N PRO A 56 2.04 11.31 -0.04
CA PRO A 56 0.81 11.84 -0.62
C PRO A 56 0.96 13.21 -1.28
N THR A 57 1.76 14.09 -0.68
CA THR A 57 2.06 15.42 -1.21
C THR A 57 2.87 15.34 -2.51
N LYS A 58 3.99 14.62 -2.51
CA LYS A 58 4.89 14.51 -3.67
C LYS A 58 4.21 13.88 -4.89
N PHE A 59 3.40 12.85 -4.65
CA PHE A 59 2.70 12.12 -5.71
C PHE A 59 1.34 12.73 -6.07
N LYS A 60 0.91 13.79 -5.36
CA LYS A 60 -0.39 14.46 -5.53
C LYS A 60 -1.56 13.47 -5.44
N ILE A 61 -1.49 12.56 -4.48
CA ILE A 61 -2.49 11.52 -4.22
C ILE A 61 -3.31 11.83 -2.96
N GLN A 62 -3.62 13.11 -2.74
CA GLN A 62 -4.46 13.55 -1.63
C GLN A 62 -5.45 14.60 -2.10
N LYS A 63 -6.61 14.67 -1.43
CA LYS A 63 -7.66 15.64 -1.68
C LYS A 63 -8.14 16.25 -0.37
N GLU A 64 -8.49 17.53 -0.41
CA GLU A 64 -9.16 18.19 0.71
C GLU A 64 -10.66 17.86 0.69
N THR A 65 -11.20 17.48 1.85
CA THR A 65 -12.63 17.26 2.06
C THR A 65 -13.13 18.08 3.25
N ASP A 66 -14.44 18.05 3.47
CA ASP A 66 -15.08 18.64 4.66
C ASP A 66 -14.61 18.00 5.98
N LYS A 67 -14.02 16.80 5.91
CA LYS A 67 -13.50 16.03 7.04
C LYS A 67 -11.97 16.07 7.16
N GLY A 68 -11.31 16.88 6.34
CA GLY A 68 -9.86 17.02 6.29
C GLY A 68 -9.25 16.44 5.01
N THR A 69 -7.93 16.25 5.01
CA THR A 69 -7.22 15.72 3.84
C THR A 69 -7.32 14.20 3.78
N GLU A 70 -7.92 13.67 2.70
CA GLU A 70 -7.99 12.24 2.41
C GLU A 70 -6.90 11.82 1.44
N VAL A 71 -6.22 10.72 1.74
CA VAL A 71 -5.26 10.09 0.80
C VAL A 71 -6.00 9.16 -0.14
N ILE A 72 -5.72 9.31 -1.43
CA ILE A 72 -6.25 8.51 -2.52
C ILE A 72 -5.52 7.15 -2.54
N PRO A 73 -6.24 6.02 -2.48
CA PRO A 73 -5.65 4.71 -2.58
C PRO A 73 -4.79 4.58 -3.84
N THR A 74 -3.55 4.18 -3.65
CA THR A 74 -2.52 4.18 -4.69
C THR A 74 -1.66 2.93 -4.52
N ALA A 75 -1.30 2.30 -5.62
CA ALA A 75 -0.37 1.18 -5.66
C ALA A 75 0.70 1.42 -6.72
N PHE A 76 1.94 1.08 -6.39
CA PHE A 76 3.07 1.15 -7.29
C PHE A 76 3.76 -0.21 -7.32
N ILE A 77 4.24 -0.62 -8.50
CA ILE A 77 5.17 -1.73 -8.66
C ILE A 77 6.44 -1.14 -9.22
N ILE A 78 7.53 -1.34 -8.49
CA ILE A 78 8.86 -0.83 -8.78
C ILE A 78 9.76 -2.06 -8.91
N ASP A 79 10.53 -2.15 -9.99
CA ASP A 79 11.48 -3.25 -10.16
C ASP A 79 12.75 -3.07 -9.31
N LYS A 80 13.63 -4.07 -9.34
CA LYS A 80 14.86 -4.12 -8.53
C LYS A 80 15.87 -3.03 -8.90
N GLU A 81 15.79 -2.50 -10.12
CA GLU A 81 16.57 -1.37 -10.61
C GLU A 81 15.98 -0.01 -10.19
N GLY A 82 14.82 -0.01 -9.52
CA GLY A 82 14.14 1.20 -9.06
C GLY A 82 13.27 1.87 -10.11
N VAL A 83 12.96 1.19 -11.22
CA VAL A 83 12.11 1.70 -12.29
C VAL A 83 10.65 1.42 -11.96
N LEU A 84 9.80 2.44 -12.12
CA LEU A 84 8.35 2.28 -11.98
C LEU A 84 7.79 1.48 -13.17
N ARG A 85 7.29 0.27 -12.89
CA ARG A 85 6.73 -0.63 -13.91
C ARG A 85 5.22 -0.56 -14.00
N PHE A 86 4.56 -0.25 -12.90
CA PHE A 86 3.11 -0.06 -12.87
C PHE A 86 2.70 0.95 -11.79
N LYS A 87 1.66 1.73 -12.08
CA LYS A 87 1.00 2.64 -11.14
C LYS A 87 -0.50 2.53 -11.27
N TYR A 88 -1.17 2.41 -10.14
CA TYR A 88 -2.59 2.64 -9.99
C TYR A 88 -2.81 3.82 -9.03
N VAL A 89 -3.66 4.77 -9.42
CA VAL A 89 -4.14 5.86 -8.55
C VAL A 89 -5.66 5.86 -8.64
N GLY A 90 -6.33 5.65 -7.51
CA GLY A 90 -7.79 5.66 -7.45
C GLY A 90 -8.37 7.03 -7.80
N SER A 91 -9.63 7.04 -8.20
CA SER A 91 -10.40 8.26 -8.42
C SER A 91 -11.03 8.80 -7.12
N ASP A 92 -11.24 7.93 -6.13
CA ASP A 92 -11.83 8.26 -4.83
C ASP A 92 -11.32 7.31 -3.71
N PRO A 93 -11.70 7.52 -2.43
CA PRO A 93 -11.21 6.70 -1.30
C PRO A 93 -11.63 5.23 -1.30
N PHE A 94 -12.63 4.87 -2.11
CA PHE A 94 -13.16 3.52 -2.28
C PHE A 94 -12.64 2.83 -3.54
N ASP A 95 -12.16 3.61 -4.52
CA ASP A 95 -11.52 3.12 -5.73
C ASP A 95 -10.12 2.59 -5.43
N ARG A 96 -9.99 1.26 -5.37
CA ARG A 96 -8.77 0.54 -4.97
C ARG A 96 -8.51 -0.59 -5.96
N PRO A 97 -7.25 -0.88 -6.29
CA PRO A 97 -6.95 -2.07 -7.06
C PRO A 97 -7.22 -3.31 -6.19
N SER A 98 -7.75 -4.37 -6.79
CA SER A 98 -7.86 -5.65 -6.11
C SER A 98 -6.47 -6.28 -5.96
N THR A 99 -6.25 -7.06 -4.89
CA THR A 99 -4.96 -7.75 -4.72
C THR A 99 -4.72 -8.77 -5.84
N ASP A 100 -5.78 -9.44 -6.32
CA ASP A 100 -5.68 -10.38 -7.45
C ASP A 100 -5.15 -9.69 -8.71
N SER A 101 -5.69 -8.52 -9.05
CA SER A 101 -5.20 -7.73 -10.19
C SER A 101 -3.73 -7.34 -10.03
N LEU A 102 -3.28 -7.00 -8.81
CA LEU A 102 -1.87 -6.68 -8.56
C LEU A 102 -0.97 -7.90 -8.73
N VAL A 103 -1.39 -9.08 -8.25
CA VAL A 103 -0.64 -10.34 -8.40
C VAL A 103 -0.55 -10.75 -9.88
N GLU A 104 -1.63 -10.59 -10.64
CA GLU A 104 -1.62 -10.83 -12.09
C GLU A 104 -0.63 -9.92 -12.80
N ILE A 105 -0.63 -8.62 -12.48
CA ILE A 105 0.30 -7.64 -13.07
C ILE A 105 1.75 -7.98 -12.70
N LEU A 106 2.04 -8.34 -11.44
CA LEU A 106 3.38 -8.76 -11.02
C LEU A 106 3.87 -9.96 -11.85
N GLY A 107 3.01 -10.96 -12.06
CA GLY A 107 3.34 -12.13 -12.88
C GLY A 107 3.61 -11.80 -14.36
N MET A 108 3.07 -10.69 -14.87
CA MET A 108 3.37 -10.21 -16.24
C MET A 108 4.67 -9.39 -16.33
N ILE A 109 5.14 -8.81 -15.23
CA ILE A 109 6.33 -7.94 -15.21
C ILE A 109 7.61 -8.74 -14.94
N GLU A 110 7.53 -9.80 -14.13
CA GLU A 110 8.65 -10.70 -13.80
C GLU A 110 8.90 -11.80 -14.86
N GLY A 111 7.99 -11.97 -15.83
CA GLY A 111 8.14 -12.87 -16.97
C GLY A 111 8.82 -12.24 -18.17
#